data_AF-A0A1D8TKP3-F1
#
_entry.id   AF-A0A1D8TKP3-F1
#
_cell.length_a   1.000
_cell.length_b   1.000
_cell.length_c   1.000
_cell.angle_alpha   90.00
_cell.angle_beta   90.00
_cell.angle_gamma   90.00
#
_symmetry.space_group_name_H-M   'P 1'
#
loop_
_entity.id
_entity.type
_entity.pdbx_description
1 polymer ?
#
loop_
_entity_poly.entity_id
_entity_poly.type
_entity_poly.pdbx_seq_one_letter_code
_entity_poly.pdbx_strand_id
1 'polypeptide(L)'
;MATSYSKLIHTTLASCEQGSKKSIQLTSWKPGSAVRESAKMLMDCRLSFIDKLFIRQHYLALRQGLVTARQGQLIKAEQHFTAAQKFLQSNQFSPEGDLICKSFQQTAQAYLDYRRGDFNQARTRTLEALAIDTALEEDYNFHLLGHSHRLELAGNLIRIDSRWMQWQRAVELAGQLLSYLEGVLEELPLSGSWSSEQVVLLPVESALGIFLAVTSEVALMLAGKNRQVARELFEIMAYPMELPADQNRCLHPRVHTWFLLKQAFVKGDTTTFLEQASHFLAEGRGDIPLLWYGTVVDLVTLCDELALPNSELVRQDIARNAATWEKLPKSFFPLLGVLEESNSYNKLKSCSHP
;
A
#
# COMPACT_ATOMS: atom_id res chain seq x y z
N MET A 1 36.14 -14.82 6.29
CA MET A 1 34.97 -13.90 6.32
C MET A 1 33.71 -14.58 6.82
N ALA A 2 33.33 -15.78 6.33
CA ALA A 2 32.12 -16.49 6.77
C ALA A 2 31.98 -16.72 8.30
N THR A 3 33.08 -16.93 9.02
CA THR A 3 33.08 -17.09 10.49
C THR A 3 32.71 -15.80 11.24
N SER A 4 32.91 -14.62 10.63
CA SER A 4 32.69 -13.32 11.27
C SER A 4 31.19 -12.99 11.41
N TYR A 5 30.35 -13.46 10.49
CA TYR A 5 28.91 -13.14 10.48
C TYR A 5 28.06 -14.15 11.22
N SER A 6 28.59 -15.34 11.53
CA SER A 6 27.85 -16.43 12.17
C SER A 6 27.12 -15.98 13.45
N LYS A 7 27.82 -15.26 14.34
CA LYS A 7 27.22 -14.75 15.58
C LYS A 7 26.08 -13.76 15.34
N LEU A 8 26.25 -12.84 14.39
CA LEU A 8 25.23 -11.85 14.04
C LEU A 8 24.01 -12.53 13.44
N ILE A 9 24.19 -13.45 12.50
CA ILE A 9 23.09 -14.21 11.88
C ILE A 9 22.31 -15.00 12.93
N HIS A 10 22.99 -15.72 13.83
CA HIS A 10 22.32 -16.43 14.91
C HIS A 10 21.50 -15.49 15.81
N THR A 11 22.03 -14.30 16.10
CA THR A 11 21.33 -13.28 16.88
C THR A 11 20.11 -12.75 16.13
N THR A 12 20.25 -12.41 14.85
CA THR A 12 19.14 -11.96 13.98
C THR A 12 18.05 -13.04 13.84
N LEU A 13 18.41 -14.32 13.73
CA LEU A 13 17.46 -15.42 13.67
C LEU A 13 16.70 -15.61 14.98
N ALA A 14 17.38 -15.53 16.13
CA ALA A 14 16.72 -15.57 17.43
C ALA A 14 15.74 -14.40 17.60
N SER A 15 16.13 -13.20 17.16
CA SER A 15 15.25 -12.02 17.10
C SER A 15 14.04 -12.23 16.19
N CYS A 16 14.24 -12.86 15.02
CA CYS A 16 13.15 -13.23 14.11
C CYS A 16 12.15 -14.17 14.79
N GLU A 17 12.63 -15.21 15.46
CA GLU A 17 11.77 -16.16 16.16
C GLU A 17 10.98 -15.47 17.28
N GLN A 18 11.65 -14.66 18.10
CA GLN A 18 11.02 -13.87 19.16
C GLN A 18 9.96 -12.91 18.60
N GLY A 19 10.29 -12.18 17.53
CA GLY A 19 9.40 -11.23 16.88
C GLY A 19 8.18 -11.89 16.24
N SER A 20 8.35 -13.08 15.67
CA SER A 20 7.25 -13.82 15.04
C SER A 20 6.14 -14.20 16.02
N LYS A 21 6.46 -14.39 17.31
CA LYS A 21 5.51 -14.72 18.38
C LYS A 21 4.68 -13.53 18.84
N LYS A 22 5.09 -12.29 18.51
CA LYS A 22 4.33 -11.08 18.83
C LYS A 22 3.12 -10.93 17.89
N SER A 23 2.03 -10.41 18.43
CA SER A 23 0.80 -10.19 17.67
C SER A 23 0.96 -9.10 16.61
N ILE A 24 0.22 -9.24 15.52
CA ILE A 24 0.02 -8.14 14.57
C ILE A 24 -0.92 -7.14 15.23
N GLN A 25 -0.44 -5.91 15.40
CA GLN A 25 -1.27 -4.81 15.86
C GLN A 25 -1.99 -4.25 14.64
N LEU A 26 -3.14 -4.85 14.33
CA LEU A 26 -4.08 -4.17 13.46
C LEU A 26 -4.63 -3.00 14.26
N THR A 27 -4.14 -1.79 13.98
CA THR A 27 -4.83 -0.60 14.42
C THR A 27 -6.28 -0.75 13.98
N SER A 28 -7.23 -0.69 14.92
CA SER A 28 -8.68 -0.70 14.65
C SER A 28 -9.14 0.54 13.88
N TRP A 29 -8.17 1.33 13.40
CA TRP A 29 -8.33 2.47 12.54
C TRP A 29 -9.14 2.05 11.32
N LYS A 30 -10.28 2.73 11.16
CA LYS A 30 -11.08 2.67 9.95
C LYS A 30 -10.60 3.83 9.08
N PRO A 31 -9.79 3.56 8.04
CA PRO A 31 -9.26 4.62 7.20
C PRO A 31 -10.37 5.55 6.75
N GLY A 32 -10.19 6.85 6.94
CA GLY A 32 -11.09 7.89 6.45
C GLY A 32 -12.45 8.01 7.14
N SER A 33 -12.64 7.61 8.41
CA SER A 33 -13.91 7.91 9.11
C SER A 33 -14.16 9.41 9.23
N ALA A 34 -13.18 10.16 9.71
CA ALA A 34 -13.25 11.62 9.82
C ALA A 34 -13.45 12.27 8.44
N VAL A 35 -12.63 11.89 7.44
CA VAL A 35 -12.76 12.40 6.06
C VAL A 35 -14.15 12.10 5.48
N ARG A 36 -14.68 10.88 5.68
CA ARG A 36 -16.04 10.52 5.23
C ARG A 36 -17.13 11.31 5.95
N GLU A 37 -16.98 11.56 7.24
CA GLU A 37 -17.92 12.36 8.02
C GLU A 37 -17.92 13.82 7.55
N SER A 38 -16.74 14.43 7.36
CA SER A 38 -16.60 15.77 6.81
C SER A 38 -17.15 15.86 5.39
N ALA A 39 -16.87 14.89 4.53
CA ALA A 39 -17.42 14.80 3.18
C ALA A 39 -18.95 14.72 3.20
N LYS A 40 -19.50 13.87 4.07
CA LYS A 40 -20.95 13.74 4.24
C LYS A 40 -21.56 15.06 4.70
N MET A 41 -20.96 15.74 5.68
CA MET A 41 -21.44 17.05 6.14
C MET A 41 -21.43 18.10 5.03
N LEU A 42 -20.36 18.16 4.23
CA LEU A 42 -20.27 19.07 3.08
C LEU A 42 -21.36 18.78 2.04
N MET A 43 -21.54 17.51 1.69
CA MET A 43 -22.59 17.08 0.78
C MET A 43 -23.99 17.38 1.33
N ASP A 44 -24.22 17.16 2.63
CA ASP A 44 -25.50 17.41 3.28
C ASP A 44 -25.89 18.89 3.24
N CYS A 45 -24.91 19.79 3.39
CA CYS A 45 -25.09 21.24 3.37
C CYS A 45 -25.25 21.84 1.97
N ARG A 46 -24.63 21.27 0.95
CA ARG A 46 -24.53 21.89 -0.40
C ARG A 46 -25.45 21.28 -1.43
N LEU A 47 -25.64 19.97 -1.37
CA LEU A 47 -26.35 19.25 -2.41
C LEU A 47 -27.86 19.25 -2.16
N SER A 48 -28.61 19.30 -3.26
CA SER A 48 -30.06 19.20 -3.21
C SER A 48 -30.51 17.84 -2.63
N PHE A 49 -31.75 17.76 -2.15
CA PHE A 49 -32.32 16.48 -1.71
C PHE A 49 -32.28 15.41 -2.82
N ILE A 50 -32.54 15.83 -4.06
CA ILE A 50 -32.52 14.96 -5.24
C ILE A 50 -31.11 14.43 -5.49
N ASP A 51 -30.08 15.30 -5.51
CA ASP A 51 -28.69 14.87 -5.64
C ASP A 51 -28.31 13.85 -4.58
N LYS A 52 -28.60 14.12 -3.31
CA LYS A 52 -28.27 13.24 -2.19
C LYS A 52 -28.92 11.87 -2.33
N LEU A 53 -30.19 11.82 -2.78
CA LEU A 53 -30.90 10.57 -3.03
C LEU A 53 -30.21 9.77 -4.14
N PHE A 54 -29.90 10.39 -5.28
CA PHE A 54 -29.28 9.72 -6.41
C PHE A 54 -27.84 9.30 -6.14
N ILE A 55 -27.03 10.14 -5.49
CA ILE A 55 -25.66 9.80 -5.08
C ILE A 55 -25.69 8.59 -4.15
N ARG A 56 -26.63 8.53 -3.20
CA ARG A 56 -26.78 7.37 -2.31
C ARG A 56 -27.09 6.09 -3.09
N GLN A 57 -28.02 6.13 -4.04
CA GLN A 57 -28.37 4.97 -4.86
C GLN A 57 -27.20 4.51 -5.74
N HIS A 58 -26.53 5.47 -6.38
CA HIS A 58 -25.33 5.25 -7.16
C HIS A 58 -24.22 4.58 -6.31
N TYR A 59 -23.92 5.15 -5.13
CA TYR A 59 -22.92 4.62 -4.22
C TYR A 59 -23.25 3.20 -3.71
N LEU A 60 -24.52 2.90 -3.43
CA LEU A 60 -24.94 1.55 -3.03
C LEU A 60 -24.64 0.51 -4.12
N ALA A 61 -24.94 0.85 -5.38
CA ALA A 61 -24.63 -0.01 -6.52
C ALA A 61 -23.11 -0.20 -6.68
N LEU A 62 -22.33 0.89 -6.58
CA LEU A 62 -20.86 0.82 -6.60
C LEU A 62 -20.30 -0.05 -5.47
N ARG A 63 -20.80 0.11 -4.24
CA ARG A 63 -20.37 -0.69 -3.09
C ARG A 63 -20.62 -2.18 -3.31
N GLN A 64 -21.78 -2.56 -3.84
CA GLN A 64 -22.06 -3.95 -4.21
C GLN A 64 -21.15 -4.47 -5.33
N GLY A 65 -20.86 -3.63 -6.34
CA GLY A 65 -19.90 -3.97 -7.38
C GLY A 65 -18.48 -4.18 -6.83
N LEU A 66 -18.01 -3.34 -5.91
CA LEU A 66 -16.71 -3.49 -5.26
C LEU A 66 -16.63 -4.75 -4.39
N VAL A 67 -17.68 -5.07 -3.61
CA VAL A 67 -17.73 -6.28 -2.80
C VAL A 67 -17.68 -7.53 -3.69
N THR A 68 -18.47 -7.57 -4.76
CA THR A 68 -18.47 -8.71 -5.71
C THR A 68 -17.16 -8.82 -6.48
N ALA A 69 -16.53 -7.72 -6.88
CA ALA A 69 -15.20 -7.70 -7.49
C ALA A 69 -14.13 -8.26 -6.53
N ARG A 70 -14.17 -7.88 -5.23
CA ARG A 70 -13.26 -8.41 -4.21
C ARG A 70 -13.34 -9.93 -4.10
N GLN A 71 -14.56 -10.46 -4.16
CA GLN A 71 -14.86 -11.90 -4.16
C GLN A 71 -14.53 -12.62 -5.48
N GLY A 72 -14.01 -11.91 -6.49
CA GLY A 72 -13.67 -12.48 -7.80
C GLY A 72 -14.86 -12.68 -8.75
N GLN A 73 -16.05 -12.18 -8.40
CA GLN A 73 -17.27 -12.28 -9.22
C GLN A 73 -17.34 -11.13 -10.24
N LEU A 74 -16.37 -11.07 -11.16
CA LEU A 74 -16.12 -9.89 -12.01
C LEU A 74 -17.31 -9.53 -12.93
N ILE A 75 -18.03 -10.52 -13.46
CA ILE A 75 -19.22 -10.29 -14.30
C ILE A 75 -20.34 -9.61 -13.51
N LYS A 76 -20.58 -10.05 -12.26
CA LYS A 76 -21.59 -9.42 -11.39
C LYS A 76 -21.17 -8.01 -10.97
N ALA A 77 -19.88 -7.81 -10.72
CA ALA A 77 -19.35 -6.48 -10.42
C ALA A 77 -19.63 -5.48 -11.57
N GLU A 78 -19.40 -5.90 -12.81
CA GLU A 78 -19.70 -5.11 -14.00
C GLU A 78 -21.19 -4.80 -14.16
N GLN A 79 -22.07 -5.76 -13.85
CA GLN A 79 -23.52 -5.52 -13.83
C GLN A 79 -23.91 -4.44 -12.82
N HIS A 80 -23.35 -4.47 -11.61
CA HIS A 80 -23.56 -3.44 -10.59
C HIS A 80 -23.04 -2.06 -11.03
N PHE A 81 -21.86 -2.00 -11.65
CA PHE A 81 -21.30 -0.75 -12.15
C PHE A 81 -22.07 -0.19 -13.34
N THR A 82 -22.62 -1.04 -14.19
CA THR A 82 -23.52 -0.65 -15.29
C THR A 82 -24.83 -0.09 -14.73
N ALA A 83 -25.37 -0.68 -13.66
CA ALA A 83 -26.54 -0.13 -12.97
C ALA A 83 -26.24 1.24 -12.34
N ALA A 84 -25.06 1.42 -11.74
CA ALA A 84 -24.62 2.71 -11.20
C ALA A 84 -24.53 3.80 -12.30
N GLN A 85 -24.04 3.43 -13.50
CA GLN A 85 -23.91 4.33 -14.64
C GLN A 85 -25.26 4.85 -15.16
N LYS A 86 -26.35 4.07 -15.05
CA LYS A 86 -27.69 4.52 -15.45
C LYS A 86 -28.14 5.76 -14.67
N PHE A 87 -27.71 5.92 -13.42
CA PHE A 87 -28.02 7.11 -12.64
C PHE A 87 -27.31 8.35 -13.20
N LEU A 88 -26.04 8.24 -13.58
CA LEU A 88 -25.28 9.32 -14.23
C LEU A 88 -25.94 9.77 -15.55
N GLN A 89 -26.46 8.82 -16.33
CA GLN A 89 -27.12 9.10 -17.61
C GLN A 89 -28.51 9.75 -17.48
N SER A 90 -29.07 9.81 -16.27
CA SER A 90 -30.40 10.41 -16.05
C SER A 90 -30.41 11.94 -16.19
N ASN A 91 -29.23 12.58 -16.19
CA ASN A 91 -29.06 14.05 -16.22
C ASN A 91 -29.82 14.79 -15.10
N GLN A 92 -30.05 14.12 -13.96
CA GLN A 92 -30.76 14.70 -12.82
C GLN A 92 -29.83 15.30 -11.76
N PHE A 93 -28.52 15.15 -11.95
CA PHE A 93 -27.51 15.69 -11.04
C PHE A 93 -27.25 17.17 -11.29
N SER A 94 -27.00 17.91 -10.22
CA SER A 94 -26.23 19.15 -10.32
C SER A 94 -24.82 18.87 -10.89
N PRO A 95 -24.13 19.87 -11.48
CA PRO A 95 -22.76 19.69 -11.95
C PRO A 95 -21.81 19.13 -10.87
N GLU A 96 -21.96 19.60 -9.63
CA GLU A 96 -21.21 19.13 -8.46
C GLU A 96 -21.52 17.65 -8.14
N GLY A 97 -22.81 17.28 -8.09
CA GLY A 97 -23.23 15.90 -7.83
C GLY A 97 -22.80 14.91 -8.92
N ASP A 98 -22.77 15.36 -10.18
CA ASP A 98 -22.30 14.58 -11.33
C ASP A 98 -20.80 14.27 -11.22
N LEU A 99 -19.98 15.28 -10.88
CA LEU A 99 -18.54 15.08 -10.65
C LEU A 99 -18.26 14.12 -9.50
N ILE A 100 -18.96 14.25 -8.36
CA ILE A 100 -18.82 13.32 -7.22
C ILE A 100 -19.11 11.88 -7.66
N CYS A 101 -20.22 11.65 -8.38
CA CYS A 101 -20.56 10.31 -8.86
C CYS A 101 -19.55 9.79 -9.88
N LYS A 102 -19.09 10.64 -10.81
CA LYS A 102 -18.09 10.26 -11.81
C LYS A 102 -16.76 9.87 -11.18
N SER A 103 -16.26 10.61 -10.18
CA SER A 103 -15.03 10.25 -9.46
C SER A 103 -15.14 8.85 -8.87
N PHE A 104 -16.19 8.58 -8.08
CA PHE A 104 -16.39 7.26 -7.48
C PHE A 104 -16.60 6.15 -8.51
N GLN A 105 -17.34 6.41 -9.59
CA GLN A 105 -17.55 5.46 -10.68
C GLN A 105 -16.22 5.08 -11.32
N GLN A 106 -15.35 6.05 -11.61
CA GLN A 106 -14.05 5.82 -12.24
C GLN A 106 -13.12 5.03 -11.33
N THR A 107 -13.04 5.36 -10.05
CA THR A 107 -12.27 4.58 -9.06
C THR A 107 -12.77 3.14 -8.95
N ALA A 108 -14.09 2.93 -8.93
CA ALA A 108 -14.67 1.60 -8.84
C ALA A 108 -14.42 0.76 -10.09
N GLN A 109 -14.57 1.35 -11.28
CA GLN A 109 -14.27 0.70 -12.55
C GLN A 109 -12.77 0.41 -12.70
N ALA A 110 -11.90 1.34 -12.28
CA ALA A 110 -10.45 1.11 -12.25
C ALA A 110 -10.08 -0.13 -11.43
N TYR A 111 -10.75 -0.35 -10.30
CA TYR A 111 -10.54 -1.55 -9.49
C TYR A 111 -10.97 -2.83 -10.23
N LEU A 112 -12.08 -2.82 -10.96
CA LEU A 112 -12.50 -3.97 -11.78
C LEU A 112 -11.51 -4.26 -12.91
N ASP A 113 -11.04 -3.23 -13.62
CA ASP A 113 -10.05 -3.36 -14.69
C ASP A 113 -8.72 -3.91 -14.14
N TYR A 114 -8.28 -3.41 -12.98
CA TYR A 114 -7.13 -3.96 -12.25
C TYR A 114 -7.32 -5.44 -11.91
N ARG A 115 -8.51 -5.84 -11.45
CA ARG A 115 -8.83 -7.25 -11.13
C ARG A 115 -8.91 -8.15 -12.36
N ARG A 116 -9.17 -7.59 -13.54
CA ARG A 116 -9.12 -8.27 -14.84
C ARG A 116 -7.71 -8.38 -15.41
N GLY A 117 -6.76 -7.63 -14.85
CA GLY A 117 -5.40 -7.51 -15.39
C GLY A 117 -5.27 -6.48 -16.53
N ASP A 118 -6.32 -5.69 -16.79
CA ASP A 118 -6.25 -4.56 -17.73
C ASP A 118 -5.69 -3.33 -17.00
N PHE A 119 -4.37 -3.37 -16.77
CA PHE A 119 -3.70 -2.33 -16.00
C PHE A 119 -3.66 -0.99 -16.72
N ASN A 120 -3.64 -1.00 -18.06
CA ASN A 120 -3.66 0.24 -18.84
C ASN A 120 -4.99 0.98 -18.63
N GLN A 121 -6.12 0.28 -18.78
CA GLN A 121 -7.44 0.88 -18.56
C GLN A 121 -7.64 1.28 -17.09
N ALA A 122 -7.21 0.45 -16.15
CA ALA A 122 -7.26 0.78 -14.71
C ALA A 122 -6.52 2.07 -14.39
N ARG A 123 -5.32 2.24 -14.99
CA ARG A 123 -4.50 3.44 -14.83
C ARG A 123 -5.18 4.67 -15.45
N THR A 124 -5.70 4.56 -16.66
CA THR A 124 -6.44 5.66 -17.33
C THR A 124 -7.61 6.13 -16.49
N ARG A 125 -8.44 5.21 -15.97
CA ARG A 125 -9.58 5.57 -15.10
C ARG A 125 -9.15 6.20 -13.79
N THR A 126 -8.04 5.76 -13.22
CA THR A 126 -7.49 6.34 -11.99
C THR A 126 -7.02 7.79 -12.22
N LEU A 127 -6.41 8.07 -13.38
CA LEU A 127 -6.05 9.44 -13.77
C LEU A 127 -7.27 10.31 -14.07
N GLU A 128 -8.32 9.75 -14.69
CA GLU A 128 -9.59 10.44 -14.88
C GLU A 128 -10.23 10.81 -13.53
N ALA A 129 -10.23 9.89 -12.56
CA ALA A 129 -10.72 10.15 -11.20
C ALA A 129 -9.91 11.27 -10.52
N LEU A 130 -8.58 11.26 -10.64
CA LEU A 130 -7.70 12.33 -10.13
C LEU A 130 -8.03 13.70 -10.73
N ALA A 131 -8.27 13.76 -12.04
CA ALA A 131 -8.64 15.00 -12.71
C ALA A 131 -10.02 15.52 -12.24
N ILE A 132 -10.98 14.61 -12.04
CA ILE A 132 -12.30 14.96 -11.49
C ILE A 132 -12.18 15.48 -10.06
N ASP A 133 -11.38 14.83 -9.21
CA ASP A 133 -11.17 15.27 -7.83
C ASP A 133 -10.45 16.62 -7.75
N THR A 134 -9.56 16.90 -8.70
CA THR A 134 -8.94 18.22 -8.84
C THR A 134 -10.01 19.28 -9.10
N ALA A 135 -10.93 19.04 -10.03
CA ALA A 135 -12.04 19.97 -10.30
C ALA A 135 -12.97 20.12 -9.09
N LEU A 136 -13.29 19.03 -8.37
CA LEU A 136 -14.07 19.10 -7.13
C LEU A 136 -13.36 19.96 -6.06
N GLU A 137 -12.04 19.84 -5.96
CA GLU A 137 -11.23 20.62 -5.04
C GLU A 137 -11.15 22.09 -5.43
N GLU A 138 -10.77 22.40 -6.67
CA GLU A 138 -10.47 23.76 -7.15
C GLU A 138 -11.73 24.57 -7.46
N ASP A 139 -12.71 23.98 -8.16
CA ASP A 139 -13.91 24.70 -8.62
C ASP A 139 -15.02 24.67 -7.57
N TYR A 140 -15.03 23.62 -6.73
CA TYR A 140 -16.09 23.40 -5.76
C TYR A 140 -15.60 23.38 -4.31
N ASN A 141 -14.35 23.71 -3.99
CA ASN A 141 -13.83 23.79 -2.61
C ASN A 141 -14.01 22.51 -1.77
N PHE A 142 -13.93 21.32 -2.39
CA PHE A 142 -13.92 20.04 -1.67
C PHE A 142 -12.55 19.67 -1.09
N HIS A 143 -11.74 20.64 -0.64
CA HIS A 143 -10.33 20.46 -0.26
C HIS A 143 -10.04 19.19 0.56
N LEU A 144 -10.70 18.97 1.69
CA LEU A 144 -10.40 17.83 2.56
C LEU A 144 -10.76 16.47 1.91
N LEU A 145 -11.90 16.41 1.20
CA LEU A 145 -12.35 15.19 0.54
C LEU A 145 -11.52 14.91 -0.72
N GLY A 146 -11.37 15.93 -1.56
CA GLY A 146 -10.62 15.87 -2.80
C GLY A 146 -9.16 15.51 -2.55
N HIS A 147 -8.49 16.21 -1.65
CA HIS A 147 -7.07 15.97 -1.39
C HIS A 147 -6.80 14.57 -0.82
N SER A 148 -7.58 14.14 0.18
CA SER A 148 -7.44 12.79 0.75
C SER A 148 -7.70 11.71 -0.29
N HIS A 149 -8.72 11.85 -1.13
CA HIS A 149 -9.02 10.86 -2.17
C HIS A 149 -7.96 10.86 -3.28
N ARG A 150 -7.43 12.04 -3.67
CA ARG A 150 -6.32 12.14 -4.63
C ARG A 150 -5.07 11.41 -4.14
N LEU A 151 -4.72 11.51 -2.85
CA LEU A 151 -3.62 10.76 -2.26
C LEU A 151 -3.86 9.24 -2.27
N GLU A 152 -5.09 8.79 -1.99
CA GLU A 152 -5.46 7.38 -2.12
C GLU A 152 -5.38 6.89 -3.57
N LEU A 153 -5.78 7.71 -4.55
CA LEU A 153 -5.67 7.40 -5.98
C LEU A 153 -4.21 7.35 -6.44
N ALA A 154 -3.33 8.21 -5.93
CA ALA A 154 -1.89 8.12 -6.16
C ALA A 154 -1.33 6.79 -5.62
N GLY A 155 -1.74 6.38 -4.43
CA GLY A 155 -1.44 5.04 -3.89
C GLY A 155 -1.94 3.90 -4.78
N ASN A 156 -3.12 4.04 -5.39
CA ASN A 156 -3.65 3.06 -6.34
C ASN A 156 -2.83 3.02 -7.65
N LEU A 157 -2.34 4.15 -8.16
CA LEU A 157 -1.44 4.18 -9.32
C LEU A 157 -0.16 3.38 -9.04
N ILE A 158 0.46 3.55 -7.87
CA ILE A 158 1.66 2.79 -7.46
C ILE A 158 1.36 1.28 -7.51
N ARG A 159 0.22 0.85 -6.95
CA ARG A 159 -0.18 -0.57 -6.97
C ARG A 159 -0.45 -1.09 -8.39
N ILE A 160 -1.12 -0.30 -9.23
CA ILE A 160 -1.40 -0.66 -10.63
C ILE A 160 -0.08 -0.81 -11.39
N ASP A 161 0.80 0.19 -11.33
CA ASP A 161 2.09 0.18 -12.04
C ASP A 161 2.99 -0.96 -11.54
N SER A 162 3.00 -1.24 -10.24
CA SER A 162 3.71 -2.38 -9.64
C SER A 162 3.25 -3.72 -10.23
N ARG A 163 1.93 -3.94 -10.32
CA ARG A 163 1.36 -5.19 -10.89
C ARG A 163 1.49 -5.27 -12.40
N TRP A 164 1.56 -4.13 -13.07
CA TRP A 164 1.89 -4.03 -14.49
C TRP A 164 3.39 -4.17 -14.78
N MET A 165 4.21 -4.47 -13.77
CA MET A 165 5.67 -4.60 -13.85
C MET A 165 6.38 -3.31 -14.29
N GLN A 166 5.73 -2.16 -14.17
CA GLN A 166 6.31 -0.83 -14.37
C GLN A 166 7.00 -0.36 -13.07
N TRP A 167 7.94 -1.17 -12.56
CA TRP A 167 8.48 -0.99 -11.21
C TRP A 167 9.18 0.34 -11.00
N GLN A 168 9.97 0.82 -11.99
CA GLN A 168 10.64 2.12 -11.89
C GLN A 168 9.65 3.26 -11.65
N ARG A 169 8.58 3.31 -12.45
CA ARG A 169 7.50 4.30 -12.29
C ARG A 169 6.80 4.19 -10.94
N ALA A 170 6.54 2.96 -10.50
CA ALA A 170 5.85 2.72 -9.23
C ALA A 170 6.70 3.17 -8.02
N VAL A 171 8.01 2.86 -8.02
CA VAL A 171 8.91 3.23 -6.91
C VAL A 171 9.25 4.72 -6.92
N GLU A 172 9.33 5.35 -8.10
CA GLU A 172 9.49 6.80 -8.26
C GLU A 172 8.30 7.55 -7.65
N LEU A 173 7.07 7.20 -8.06
CA LEU A 173 5.85 7.80 -7.51
C LEU A 173 5.70 7.51 -6.02
N ALA A 174 6.11 6.32 -5.55
CA ALA A 174 6.10 6.00 -4.12
C ALA A 174 7.05 6.90 -3.33
N GLY A 175 8.28 7.10 -3.79
CA GLY A 175 9.24 8.00 -3.12
C GLY A 175 8.74 9.45 -3.06
N GLN A 176 8.18 9.94 -4.17
CA GLN A 176 7.59 11.28 -4.23
C GLN A 176 6.40 11.43 -3.29
N LEU A 177 5.49 10.45 -3.28
CA LEU A 177 4.31 10.47 -2.41
C LEU A 177 4.67 10.39 -0.92
N LEU A 178 5.66 9.56 -0.56
CA LEU A 178 6.14 9.50 0.83
C LEU A 178 6.80 10.82 1.24
N SER A 179 7.65 11.40 0.39
CA SER A 179 8.28 12.71 0.63
C SER A 179 7.26 13.84 0.76
N TYR A 180 6.21 13.82 -0.07
CA TYR A 180 5.10 14.78 -0.02
C TYR A 180 4.30 14.67 1.29
N LEU A 181 3.98 13.45 1.73
CA LEU A 181 3.26 13.22 2.99
C LEU A 181 4.08 13.67 4.21
N GLU A 182 5.41 13.63 4.13
CA GLU A 182 6.31 14.12 5.18
C GLU A 182 6.60 15.63 5.08
N GLY A 183 6.02 16.32 4.08
CA GLY A 183 6.21 17.76 3.87
C GLY A 183 7.61 18.14 3.38
N VAL A 184 8.38 17.18 2.85
CA VAL A 184 9.69 17.44 2.23
C VAL A 184 9.53 17.88 0.77
N LEU A 185 8.57 17.29 0.06
CA LEU A 185 8.22 17.65 -1.31
C LEU A 185 6.95 18.53 -1.33
N GLU A 186 7.03 19.69 -1.97
CA GLU A 186 5.90 20.64 -2.05
C GLU A 186 4.82 20.21 -3.05
N GLU A 187 5.21 19.61 -4.18
CA GLU A 187 4.30 19.27 -5.28
C GLU A 187 4.52 17.83 -5.78
N LEU A 188 3.43 17.15 -6.16
CA LEU A 188 3.48 15.83 -6.80
C LEU A 188 3.42 15.96 -8.33
N PRO A 189 4.09 15.07 -9.09
CA PRO A 189 4.03 15.07 -10.55
C PRO A 189 2.75 14.38 -11.08
N LEU A 190 1.60 14.79 -10.54
CA LEU A 190 0.27 14.37 -10.93
C LEU A 190 -0.55 15.62 -11.26
N SER A 191 -1.60 15.47 -12.07
CA SER A 191 -2.45 16.60 -12.45
C SER A 191 -3.07 17.33 -11.26
N GLY A 192 -3.29 18.64 -11.44
CA GLY A 192 -3.89 19.53 -10.45
C GLY A 192 -2.88 20.20 -9.54
N SER A 193 -3.34 21.19 -8.78
CA SER A 193 -2.53 21.81 -7.74
C SER A 193 -2.27 20.84 -6.58
N TRP A 194 -1.03 20.76 -6.12
CA TRP A 194 -0.60 20.04 -4.92
C TRP A 194 0.15 21.04 -4.03
N SER A 195 0.01 20.92 -2.72
CA SER A 195 0.71 21.77 -1.76
C SER A 195 0.87 21.04 -0.44
N SER A 196 2.08 21.06 0.13
CA SER A 196 2.34 20.47 1.46
C SER A 196 1.42 21.04 2.55
N GLU A 197 0.91 22.27 2.39
CA GLU A 197 -0.07 22.88 3.29
C GLU A 197 -1.38 22.06 3.36
N GLN A 198 -1.78 21.43 2.25
CA GLN A 198 -2.97 20.57 2.20
C GLN A 198 -2.78 19.29 3.04
N VAL A 199 -1.54 18.80 3.17
CA VAL A 199 -1.22 17.64 4.02
C VAL A 199 -1.43 17.96 5.49
N VAL A 200 -1.08 19.18 5.92
CA VAL A 200 -1.29 19.65 7.31
C VAL A 200 -2.77 19.68 7.69
N LEU A 201 -3.66 19.86 6.70
CA LEU A 201 -5.11 19.85 6.91
C LEU A 201 -5.70 18.43 7.04
N LEU A 202 -4.95 17.38 6.67
CA LEU A 202 -5.42 16.01 6.81
C LEU A 202 -5.36 15.58 8.28
N PRO A 203 -6.33 14.77 8.75
CA PRO A 203 -6.17 14.04 9.99
C PRO A 203 -4.88 13.21 9.93
N VAL A 204 -4.04 13.32 10.96
CA VAL A 204 -2.72 12.65 11.02
C VAL A 204 -2.83 11.16 10.73
N GLU A 205 -3.90 10.52 11.17
CA GLU A 205 -4.13 9.09 10.96
C GLU A 205 -4.35 8.77 9.48
N SER A 206 -4.98 9.67 8.73
CA SER A 206 -5.21 9.51 7.29
C SER A 206 -3.90 9.60 6.51
N ALA A 207 -3.08 10.62 6.80
CA ALA A 207 -1.74 10.73 6.22
C ALA A 207 -0.88 9.50 6.56
N LEU A 208 -0.88 9.10 7.84
CA LEU A 208 -0.14 7.92 8.32
C LEU A 208 -0.59 6.63 7.63
N GLY A 209 -1.90 6.44 7.46
CA GLY A 209 -2.43 5.26 6.79
C GLY A 209 -2.03 5.14 5.33
N ILE A 210 -2.06 6.26 4.60
CA ILE A 210 -1.60 6.31 3.21
C ILE A 210 -0.09 6.05 3.16
N PHE A 211 0.68 6.68 4.05
CA PHE A 211 2.12 6.47 4.18
C PHE A 211 2.48 4.98 4.41
N LEU A 212 1.80 4.33 5.36
CA LEU A 212 1.99 2.90 5.65
C LEU A 212 1.58 2.00 4.48
N ALA A 213 0.48 2.34 3.78
CA ALA A 213 0.03 1.59 2.61
C ALA A 213 1.03 1.68 1.44
N VAL A 214 1.55 2.88 1.15
CA VAL A 214 2.56 3.09 0.11
C VAL A 214 3.86 2.36 0.44
N THR A 215 4.35 2.52 1.67
CA THR A 215 5.56 1.82 2.14
C THR A 215 5.41 0.30 2.04
N SER A 216 4.22 -0.23 2.35
CA SER A 216 3.91 -1.64 2.20
C SER A 216 4.00 -2.14 0.75
N GLU A 217 3.55 -1.34 -0.23
CA GLU A 217 3.72 -1.68 -1.65
C GLU A 217 5.22 -1.66 -2.05
N VAL A 218 6.02 -0.73 -1.51
CA VAL A 218 7.48 -0.70 -1.72
C VAL A 218 8.13 -1.97 -1.17
N ALA A 219 7.77 -2.40 0.04
CA ALA A 219 8.29 -3.64 0.62
C ALA A 219 7.95 -4.86 -0.27
N LEU A 220 6.74 -4.93 -0.81
CA LEU A 220 6.33 -5.99 -1.74
C LEU A 220 7.12 -5.94 -3.07
N MET A 221 7.43 -4.76 -3.59
CA MET A 221 8.19 -4.59 -4.84
C MET A 221 9.65 -5.02 -4.69
N LEU A 222 10.27 -4.70 -3.56
CA LEU A 222 11.69 -4.97 -3.30
C LEU A 222 11.98 -6.37 -2.75
N ALA A 223 10.99 -7.05 -2.17
CA ALA A 223 11.18 -8.36 -1.58
C ALA A 223 11.58 -9.43 -2.62
N GLY A 224 12.64 -10.18 -2.33
CA GLY A 224 13.10 -11.31 -3.14
C GLY A 224 13.69 -10.93 -4.51
N LYS A 225 13.86 -9.63 -4.78
CA LYS A 225 14.65 -9.18 -5.92
C LYS A 225 16.12 -9.46 -5.64
N ASN A 226 16.88 -9.75 -6.69
CA ASN A 226 18.33 -9.79 -6.55
C ASN A 226 18.85 -8.43 -6.04
N ARG A 227 19.98 -8.43 -5.33
CA ARG A 227 20.47 -7.21 -4.66
C ARG A 227 20.66 -6.03 -5.62
N GLN A 228 21.14 -6.28 -6.84
CA GLN A 228 21.38 -5.24 -7.84
C GLN A 228 20.08 -4.54 -8.29
N VAL A 229 19.05 -5.30 -8.66
CA VAL A 229 17.74 -4.74 -9.04
C VAL A 229 17.07 -4.06 -7.85
N ALA A 230 17.17 -4.65 -6.65
CA ALA A 230 16.66 -4.02 -5.44
C ALA A 230 17.35 -2.67 -5.18
N ARG A 231 18.66 -2.58 -5.40
CA ARG A 231 19.45 -1.36 -5.27
C ARG A 231 19.00 -0.29 -6.26
N GLU A 232 18.90 -0.62 -7.55
CA GLU A 232 18.47 0.32 -8.59
C GLU A 232 17.08 0.90 -8.30
N LEU A 233 16.13 0.05 -7.93
CA LEU A 233 14.78 0.48 -7.56
C LEU A 233 14.76 1.31 -6.27
N PHE A 234 15.56 0.92 -5.27
CA PHE A 234 15.67 1.65 -4.01
C PHE A 234 16.29 3.03 -4.20
N GLU A 235 17.31 3.17 -5.04
CA GLU A 235 17.97 4.45 -5.34
C GLU A 235 16.99 5.45 -5.99
N ILE A 236 16.15 4.99 -6.93
CA ILE A 236 15.09 5.82 -7.54
C ILE A 236 14.11 6.34 -6.48
N MET A 237 13.65 5.47 -5.59
CA MET A 237 12.68 5.81 -4.55
C MET A 237 13.28 6.68 -3.43
N ALA A 238 14.53 6.43 -3.05
CA ALA A 238 15.20 7.14 -1.97
C ALA A 238 15.61 8.56 -2.35
N TYR A 239 15.80 8.85 -3.65
CA TYR A 239 16.17 10.17 -4.15
C TYR A 239 15.24 11.29 -3.65
N PRO A 240 13.90 11.22 -3.83
CA PRO A 240 12.99 12.26 -3.35
C PRO A 240 12.78 12.28 -1.82
N MET A 241 13.05 11.18 -1.11
CA MET A 241 12.74 11.08 0.33
C MET A 241 13.76 11.78 1.23
N GLU A 242 14.97 12.08 0.73
CA GLU A 242 16.07 12.66 1.51
C GLU A 242 16.25 12.02 2.90
N LEU A 243 16.20 10.66 2.98
CA LEU A 243 16.12 9.87 4.22
C LEU A 243 16.82 10.59 5.41
N PRO A 244 16.05 11.27 6.27
CA PRO A 244 16.61 12.28 7.16
C PRO A 244 17.46 11.60 8.24
N ALA A 245 18.56 12.25 8.61
CA ALA A 245 19.32 11.85 9.79
C ALA A 245 18.54 12.11 11.10
N ASP A 246 17.59 13.05 11.06
CA ASP A 246 16.76 13.44 12.21
C ASP A 246 15.41 12.72 12.22
N GLN A 247 15.24 11.82 13.20
CA GLN A 247 14.01 11.03 13.39
C GLN A 247 12.81 11.87 13.85
N ASN A 248 12.99 13.12 14.27
CA ASN A 248 11.88 13.92 14.82
C ASN A 248 10.88 14.41 13.76
N ARG A 249 11.20 14.28 12.46
CA ARG A 249 10.34 14.73 11.36
C ARG A 249 9.59 13.61 10.65
N CYS A 250 9.80 12.36 11.05
CA CYS A 250 9.18 11.24 10.35
C CYS A 250 7.73 10.99 10.77
N LEU A 251 6.87 10.67 9.80
CA LEU A 251 5.49 10.26 10.09
C LEU A 251 5.43 8.94 10.86
N HIS A 252 6.39 8.05 10.61
CA HIS A 252 6.45 6.74 11.25
C HIS A 252 7.90 6.28 11.50
N PRO A 253 8.44 6.41 12.73
CA PRO A 253 9.85 6.12 13.04
C PRO A 253 10.31 4.73 12.62
N ARG A 254 9.45 3.73 12.83
CA ARG A 254 9.76 2.33 12.51
C ARG A 254 9.90 2.06 11.01
N VAL A 255 9.18 2.83 10.17
CA VAL A 255 9.30 2.73 8.71
C VAL A 255 10.63 3.33 8.25
N HIS A 256 11.05 4.44 8.85
CA HIS A 256 12.38 5.03 8.61
C HIS A 256 13.50 4.08 9.00
N THR A 257 13.40 3.43 10.16
CA THR A 257 14.33 2.35 10.56
C THR A 257 14.39 1.25 9.49
N TRP A 258 13.24 0.85 8.93
CA TRP A 258 13.20 -0.12 7.84
C TRP A 258 13.86 0.38 6.56
N PHE A 259 13.67 1.64 6.17
CA PHE A 259 14.36 2.22 5.00
C PHE A 259 15.88 2.25 5.19
N LEU A 260 16.38 2.60 6.37
CA LEU A 260 17.82 2.56 6.69
C LEU A 260 18.37 1.13 6.62
N LEU A 261 17.64 0.16 7.20
CA LEU A 261 17.96 -1.26 7.11
C LEU A 261 18.00 -1.74 5.66
N LYS A 262 16.99 -1.36 4.86
CA LYS A 262 16.92 -1.73 3.45
C LYS A 262 18.05 -1.11 2.65
N GLN A 263 18.43 0.13 2.97
CA GLN A 263 19.60 0.79 2.39
C GLN A 263 20.89 0.01 2.68
N ALA A 264 21.10 -0.43 3.93
CA ALA A 264 22.26 -1.25 4.29
C ALA A 264 22.30 -2.57 3.50
N PHE A 265 21.14 -3.25 3.39
CA PHE A 265 21.01 -4.48 2.58
C PHE A 265 21.40 -4.26 1.12
N VAL A 266 20.84 -3.25 0.45
CA VAL A 266 21.08 -3.03 -0.99
C VAL A 266 22.48 -2.50 -1.29
N LYS A 267 23.12 -1.80 -0.35
CA LYS A 267 24.53 -1.37 -0.44
C LYS A 267 25.53 -2.49 -0.13
N GLY A 268 25.06 -3.64 0.37
CA GLY A 268 25.92 -4.75 0.76
C GLY A 268 26.62 -4.56 2.11
N ASP A 269 26.19 -3.60 2.93
CA ASP A 269 26.68 -3.42 4.29
C ASP A 269 26.08 -4.48 5.22
N THR A 270 26.68 -5.66 5.14
CA THR A 270 26.20 -6.89 5.78
C THR A 270 26.15 -6.75 7.30
N THR A 271 27.16 -6.12 7.90
CA THR A 271 27.24 -5.94 9.36
C THR A 271 26.11 -5.05 9.84
N THR A 272 25.97 -3.86 9.27
CA THR A 272 24.93 -2.90 9.65
C THR A 272 23.53 -3.46 9.38
N PHE A 273 23.33 -4.16 8.26
CA PHE A 273 22.06 -4.84 7.99
C PHE A 273 21.71 -5.85 9.08
N LEU A 274 22.62 -6.77 9.44
CA LEU A 274 22.33 -7.82 10.41
C LEU A 274 22.05 -7.26 11.82
N GLU A 275 22.80 -6.24 12.24
CA GLU A 275 22.59 -5.54 13.51
C GLU A 275 21.23 -4.86 13.55
N GLN A 276 20.91 -4.04 12.55
CA GLN A 276 19.63 -3.35 12.47
C GLN A 276 18.46 -4.32 12.30
N ALA A 277 18.63 -5.37 11.49
CA ALA A 277 17.62 -6.40 11.30
C ALA A 277 17.35 -7.18 12.58
N SER A 278 18.36 -7.47 13.40
CA SER A 278 18.15 -8.11 14.70
C SER A 278 17.23 -7.26 15.59
N HIS A 279 17.52 -5.97 15.72
CA HIS A 279 16.67 -5.06 16.51
C HIS A 279 15.25 -4.94 15.93
N PHE A 280 15.15 -4.65 14.63
CA PHE A 280 13.87 -4.47 13.94
C PHE A 280 12.98 -5.71 13.99
N LEU A 281 13.56 -6.90 13.79
CA LEU A 281 12.83 -8.16 13.83
C LEU A 281 12.38 -8.51 15.26
N ALA A 282 13.22 -8.26 16.27
CA ALA A 282 12.89 -8.51 17.68
C ALA A 282 11.67 -7.70 18.16
N GLU A 283 11.44 -6.51 17.61
CA GLU A 283 10.26 -5.68 17.90
C GLU A 283 8.95 -6.36 17.50
N GLY A 284 8.98 -7.26 16.50
CA GLY A 284 7.83 -8.05 16.03
C GLY A 284 7.11 -7.43 14.83
N ARG A 285 5.97 -7.96 14.43
CA ARG A 285 5.28 -7.48 13.20
C ARG A 285 4.60 -6.13 13.41
N GLY A 286 3.94 -5.92 14.55
CA GLY A 286 3.27 -4.66 14.85
C GLY A 286 2.22 -4.28 13.81
N ASP A 287 2.19 -3.02 13.44
CA ASP A 287 1.33 -2.39 12.42
C ASP A 287 1.96 -2.36 11.01
N ILE A 288 3.20 -2.81 10.86
CA ILE A 288 3.94 -2.88 9.60
C ILE A 288 4.38 -4.32 9.22
N PRO A 289 3.47 -5.31 9.22
CA PRO A 289 3.83 -6.72 9.03
C PRO A 289 4.56 -6.98 7.71
N LEU A 290 4.24 -6.26 6.64
CA LEU A 290 4.85 -6.45 5.32
C LEU A 290 6.33 -6.07 5.28
N LEU A 291 6.72 -5.02 6.02
CA LEU A 291 8.11 -4.61 6.16
C LEU A 291 8.89 -5.66 6.95
N TRP A 292 8.30 -6.15 8.06
CA TRP A 292 8.88 -7.24 8.85
C TRP A 292 9.12 -8.49 8.02
N TYR A 293 8.12 -8.94 7.26
CA TYR A 293 8.28 -10.09 6.37
C TYR A 293 9.29 -9.83 5.25
N GLY A 294 9.32 -8.63 4.69
CA GLY A 294 10.31 -8.22 3.69
C GLY A 294 11.74 -8.32 4.23
N THR A 295 11.97 -7.90 5.48
CA THR A 295 13.27 -8.05 6.15
C THR A 295 13.68 -9.50 6.34
N VAL A 296 12.74 -10.41 6.64
CA VAL A 296 13.04 -11.85 6.71
C VAL A 296 13.45 -12.39 5.34
N VAL A 297 12.76 -11.98 4.27
CA VAL A 297 13.14 -12.36 2.90
C VAL A 297 14.56 -11.87 2.57
N ASP A 298 14.89 -10.64 2.94
CA ASP A 298 16.24 -10.10 2.76
C ASP A 298 17.29 -10.89 3.57
N LEU A 299 16.96 -11.33 4.78
CA LEU A 299 17.83 -12.18 5.61
C LEU A 299 18.09 -13.54 4.97
N VAL A 300 17.06 -14.22 4.45
CA VAL A 300 17.21 -15.50 3.73
C VAL A 300 18.10 -15.30 2.50
N THR A 301 17.83 -14.25 1.73
CA THR A 301 18.61 -13.91 0.53
C THR A 301 20.09 -13.70 0.87
N LEU A 302 20.38 -12.95 1.95
CA LEU A 302 21.75 -12.74 2.42
C LEU A 302 22.44 -14.06 2.84
N CYS A 303 21.73 -14.94 3.54
CA CYS A 303 22.27 -16.24 3.96
C CYS A 303 22.66 -17.12 2.76
N ASP A 304 21.84 -17.10 1.70
CA ASP A 304 22.09 -17.82 0.45
C ASP A 304 23.33 -17.25 -0.27
N GLU A 305 23.43 -15.92 -0.36
CA GLU A 305 24.56 -15.24 -1.01
C GLU A 305 25.91 -15.44 -0.28
N LEU A 306 25.89 -15.49 1.05
CA LEU A 306 27.10 -15.74 1.86
C LEU A 306 27.59 -17.19 1.77
N ALA A 307 26.82 -18.09 1.11
CA ALA A 307 27.13 -19.51 0.94
C ALA A 307 27.54 -20.19 2.26
N LEU A 308 26.83 -19.86 3.35
CA LEU A 308 27.15 -20.40 4.66
C LEU A 308 26.85 -21.90 4.70
N PRO A 309 27.66 -22.72 5.41
CA PRO A 309 27.42 -24.17 5.50
C PRO A 309 26.03 -24.55 6.01
N ASN A 310 25.40 -23.67 6.79
CA ASN A 310 24.08 -23.87 7.39
C ASN A 310 22.97 -23.04 6.73
N SER A 311 23.23 -22.37 5.60
CA SER A 311 22.24 -21.55 4.88
C SER A 311 20.95 -22.34 4.58
N GLU A 312 21.10 -23.58 4.12
CA GLU A 312 19.98 -24.49 3.86
C GLU A 312 19.14 -24.77 5.12
N LEU A 313 19.79 -25.04 6.26
CA LEU A 313 19.10 -25.29 7.53
C LEU A 313 18.35 -24.05 8.01
N VAL A 314 18.98 -22.87 7.91
CA VAL A 314 18.34 -21.59 8.24
C VAL A 314 17.09 -21.37 7.38
N ARG A 315 17.18 -21.64 6.08
CA ARG A 315 16.06 -21.52 5.16
C ARG A 315 14.92 -22.48 5.51
N GLN A 316 15.23 -23.73 5.82
CA GLN A 316 14.24 -24.74 6.23
C GLN A 316 13.55 -24.35 7.55
N ASP A 317 14.30 -23.81 8.51
CA ASP A 317 13.75 -23.33 9.78
C ASP A 317 12.80 -22.15 9.58
N ILE A 318 13.20 -21.17 8.76
CA ILE A 318 12.33 -20.03 8.40
C ILE A 318 11.09 -20.51 7.65
N ALA A 319 11.23 -21.39 6.65
CA ALA A 319 10.12 -21.94 5.87
C ALA A 319 9.07 -22.61 6.77
N ARG A 320 9.54 -23.48 7.68
CA ARG A 320 8.69 -24.20 8.64
C ARG A 320 7.92 -23.24 9.55
N ASN A 321 8.58 -22.20 10.05
CA ASN A 321 7.94 -21.19 10.90
C ASN A 321 6.97 -20.33 10.09
N ALA A 322 7.35 -19.91 8.88
CA ALA A 322 6.57 -19.06 8.00
C ALA A 322 5.22 -19.67 7.60
N ALA A 323 5.13 -20.99 7.50
CA ALA A 323 3.87 -21.70 7.25
C ALA A 323 2.78 -21.41 8.32
N THR A 324 3.18 -20.99 9.52
CA THR A 324 2.26 -20.67 10.63
C THR A 324 2.03 -19.18 10.83
N TRP A 325 2.72 -18.32 10.06
CA TRP A 325 2.64 -16.87 10.26
C TRP A 325 1.32 -16.30 9.76
N GLU A 326 0.62 -15.62 10.67
CA GLU A 326 -0.63 -14.92 10.36
C GLU A 326 -0.42 -13.81 9.32
N LYS A 327 -1.26 -13.73 8.28
CA LYS A 327 -1.23 -12.68 7.24
C LYS A 327 0.06 -12.59 6.41
N LEU A 328 0.88 -13.64 6.35
CA LEU A 328 2.01 -13.69 5.42
C LEU A 328 1.49 -13.65 3.95
N PRO A 329 1.94 -12.71 3.09
CA PRO A 329 1.54 -12.68 1.69
C PRO A 329 1.97 -13.93 0.94
N LYS A 330 1.09 -14.46 0.10
CA LYS A 330 1.40 -15.63 -0.75
C LYS A 330 2.61 -15.41 -1.66
N SER A 331 2.83 -14.17 -2.11
CA SER A 331 3.99 -13.80 -2.91
C SER A 331 5.33 -14.04 -2.19
N PHE A 332 5.34 -14.15 -0.86
CA PHE A 332 6.55 -14.40 -0.08
C PHE A 332 6.78 -15.89 0.22
N PHE A 333 5.78 -16.75 0.02
CA PHE A 333 5.92 -18.20 0.25
C PHE A 333 7.08 -18.80 -0.55
N PRO A 334 7.18 -18.61 -1.88
CA PRO A 334 8.31 -19.15 -2.64
C PRO A 334 9.64 -18.51 -2.23
N LEU A 335 9.64 -17.23 -1.82
CA LEU A 335 10.84 -16.51 -1.38
C LEU A 335 11.39 -17.02 -0.04
N LEU A 336 10.53 -17.60 0.79
CA LEU A 336 10.87 -18.16 2.08
C LEU A 336 10.99 -19.69 2.05
N GLY A 337 10.87 -20.33 0.88
CA GLY A 337 10.92 -21.79 0.74
C GLY A 337 9.71 -22.51 1.34
N VAL A 338 8.59 -21.82 1.55
CA VAL A 338 7.34 -22.44 2.01
C VAL A 338 6.74 -23.19 0.83
N LEU A 339 6.70 -24.51 0.92
CA LEU A 339 5.99 -25.33 -0.04
C LEU A 339 4.51 -24.97 0.04
N GLU A 340 3.92 -24.53 -1.07
CA GLU A 340 2.47 -24.48 -1.20
C GLU A 340 1.98 -25.93 -1.16
N GLU A 341 1.77 -26.47 0.04
CA GLU A 341 0.91 -27.64 0.19
C GLU A 341 -0.39 -27.26 -0.50
N SER A 342 -0.65 -27.87 -1.65
CA SER A 342 -1.75 -27.59 -2.56
C SER A 342 -3.05 -27.47 -1.76
N ASN A 343 -3.37 -26.22 -1.41
CA ASN A 343 -4.21 -25.90 -0.26
C ASN A 343 -5.68 -26.01 -0.68
N SER A 344 -6.10 -27.25 -0.93
CA SER A 344 -7.48 -27.67 -1.18
C SER A 344 -8.35 -27.46 0.07
N TYR A 345 -7.75 -27.12 1.22
CA TYR A 345 -8.43 -26.98 2.51
C TYR A 345 -8.87 -25.56 2.88
N ASN A 346 -8.47 -24.51 2.15
CA ASN A 346 -8.83 -23.12 2.49
C ASN A 346 -10.03 -22.54 1.72
N LYS A 347 -10.72 -23.32 0.88
CA LYS A 347 -12.01 -22.90 0.29
C LYS A 347 -13.18 -22.84 1.29
N LEU A 348 -13.01 -23.30 2.52
CA LEU A 348 -14.08 -23.35 3.53
C LEU A 348 -14.00 -22.29 4.64
N LYS A 349 -12.99 -21.40 4.66
CA LYS A 349 -12.86 -20.35 5.68
C LYS A 349 -12.89 -18.91 5.16
N SER A 350 -13.07 -18.68 3.87
CA SER A 350 -13.20 -17.31 3.31
C SER A 350 -14.64 -16.74 3.34
N CYS A 351 -15.56 -17.37 4.08
CA CYS A 351 -16.94 -16.91 4.27
C CYS A 351 -17.29 -16.65 5.74
N SER A 352 -16.45 -15.93 6.47
CA SER A 352 -16.84 -15.38 7.78
C SER A 352 -15.82 -14.36 8.29
N HIS A 353 -15.95 -13.11 7.83
CA HIS A 353 -15.85 -11.92 8.70
C HIS A 353 -16.52 -10.71 8.00
N PRO A 354 -17.21 -9.84 8.78
CA PRO A 354 -18.24 -8.89 8.34
C PRO A 354 -17.76 -7.69 7.51
#